data_AF-A0A2G8T4N1-F1
#
_entry.id   AF-A0A2G8T4N1-F1
#
_cell.length_a   1.000
_cell.length_b   1.000
_cell.length_c   1.000
_cell.angle_alpha   90.00
_cell.angle_beta   90.00
_cell.angle_gamma   90.00
#
_symmetry.space_group_name_H-M   'P 1'
#
loop_
_entity.id
_entity.type
_entity.pdbx_description
1 polymer ?
#
loop_
_entity_poly.entity_id
_entity_poly.type
_entity_poly.pdbx_seq_one_letter_code
_entity_poly.pdbx_strand_id
1 'polypeptide(L)'
;MKKQFFTLIVSTAFASTAAAQITVTNPWIRATVLQQTASGAYLQVRSENNARLVAVNSPLAASVQLHKMEMNGQRMTMREVDAIELPAGATVNLASGGYHVMLSGLKRQLKEGDVVPLSLVVERKKGRLESIVVIAPVKPLTYAGVSGTAAQPIHH
;
A
#
# COMPACT_ATOMS: atom_id res chain seq x y z
N MET A 1 -66.45 2.78 22.10
CA MET A 1 -65.19 3.56 22.04
C MET A 1 -64.14 2.71 21.33
N LYS A 2 -63.81 3.04 20.07
CA LYS A 2 -62.95 2.23 19.18
C LYS A 2 -61.54 2.83 19.17
N LYS A 3 -60.57 2.14 19.77
CA LYS A 3 -59.16 2.58 19.78
C LYS A 3 -58.46 1.98 18.55
N GLN A 4 -58.16 2.81 17.56
CA GLN A 4 -57.37 2.41 16.40
C GLN A 4 -55.89 2.55 16.72
N PHE A 5 -55.16 1.44 16.71
CA PHE A 5 -53.71 1.39 16.80
C PHE A 5 -53.13 1.55 15.39
N PHE A 6 -52.53 2.71 15.12
CA PHE A 6 -51.78 2.97 13.89
C PHE A 6 -50.34 2.48 14.11
N THR A 7 -50.01 1.31 13.56
CA THR A 7 -48.63 0.78 13.58
C THR A 7 -47.89 1.31 12.36
N LEU A 8 -47.01 2.28 12.56
CA LEU A 8 -46.10 2.81 11.55
C LEU A 8 -44.87 1.90 11.47
N ILE A 9 -44.81 1.01 10.47
CA ILE A 9 -43.60 0.23 10.17
C ILE A 9 -42.64 1.16 9.41
N VAL A 10 -41.65 1.69 10.12
CA VAL A 10 -40.52 2.40 9.50
C VAL A 10 -39.53 1.34 9.00
N SER A 11 -39.59 1.01 7.72
CA SER A 11 -38.57 0.19 7.05
C SER A 11 -37.30 1.02 6.88
N THR A 12 -36.33 0.85 7.79
CA THR A 12 -34.99 1.40 7.63
C THR A 12 -34.26 0.61 6.54
N ALA A 13 -34.21 1.14 5.33
CA ALA A 13 -33.35 0.59 4.28
C ALA A 13 -31.89 0.78 4.70
N PHE A 14 -31.25 -0.30 5.16
CA PHE A 14 -29.79 -0.36 5.27
C PHE A 14 -29.22 -0.37 3.85
N ALA A 15 -28.91 0.82 3.33
CA ALA A 15 -28.05 0.93 2.16
C ALA A 15 -26.64 0.48 2.58
N SER A 16 -26.33 -0.80 2.36
CA SER A 16 -24.95 -1.29 2.41
C SER A 16 -24.17 -0.54 1.33
N THR A 17 -23.53 0.57 1.71
CA THR A 17 -22.54 1.20 0.86
C THR A 17 -21.46 0.17 0.61
N ALA A 18 -21.48 -0.43 -0.58
CA ALA A 18 -20.38 -1.24 -1.09
C ALA A 18 -19.17 -0.31 -1.13
N ALA A 19 -18.40 -0.30 -0.05
CA ALA A 19 -17.13 0.38 0.01
C ALA A 19 -16.27 -0.27 -1.07
N ALA A 20 -16.05 0.43 -2.17
CA ALA A 20 -15.22 -0.01 -3.27
C ALA A 20 -13.94 -0.63 -2.70
N GLN A 21 -13.76 -1.93 -2.83
CA GLN A 21 -12.76 -2.62 -2.02
C GLN A 21 -11.34 -2.21 -2.47
N ILE A 22 -10.50 -1.72 -1.54
CA ILE A 22 -9.04 -1.66 -1.75
C ILE A 22 -8.48 -2.92 -1.13
N THR A 23 -7.72 -3.65 -1.92
CA THR A 23 -7.05 -4.87 -1.49
C THR A 23 -5.55 -4.64 -1.60
N VAL A 24 -4.86 -4.85 -0.48
CA VAL A 24 -3.39 -4.82 -0.43
C VAL A 24 -2.90 -6.24 -0.17
N THR A 25 -2.00 -6.73 -1.01
CA THR A 25 -1.45 -8.08 -0.89
C THR A 25 0.07 -8.06 -0.89
N ASN A 26 0.65 -9.09 -0.27
CA ASN A 26 2.09 -9.30 -0.17
C ASN A 26 2.89 -8.06 0.29
N PRO A 27 2.46 -7.32 1.35
CA PRO A 27 3.27 -6.23 1.86
C PRO A 27 4.56 -6.77 2.47
N TRP A 28 5.68 -6.12 2.22
CA TRP A 28 6.95 -6.41 2.87
C TRP A 28 7.88 -5.20 2.83
N ILE A 29 8.85 -5.18 3.75
CA ILE A 29 9.90 -4.14 3.80
C ILE A 29 11.26 -4.81 3.72
N ARG A 30 12.20 -4.19 3.02
CA ARG A 30 13.57 -4.70 2.98
C ARG A 30 14.27 -4.45 4.32
N ALA A 31 14.99 -5.45 4.83
CA ALA A 31 15.86 -5.28 5.99
C ALA A 31 16.94 -4.23 5.71
N THR A 32 17.51 -3.66 6.77
CA THR A 32 18.61 -2.69 6.68
C THR A 32 19.85 -3.18 7.39
N VAL A 33 21.02 -2.78 6.89
CA VAL A 33 22.29 -2.97 7.61
C VAL A 33 22.46 -1.94 8.72
N LEU A 34 23.36 -2.21 9.66
CA LEU A 34 23.74 -1.26 10.70
C LEU A 34 24.26 0.02 10.01
N GLN A 35 23.72 1.20 10.37
CA GLN A 35 23.93 2.53 9.75
C GLN A 35 23.04 2.91 8.56
N GLN A 36 22.31 1.98 7.93
CA GLN A 36 21.40 2.35 6.85
C GLN A 36 20.12 3.00 7.43
N THR A 37 19.88 4.26 7.07
CA THR A 37 18.78 5.10 7.60
C THR A 37 17.55 5.14 6.69
N ALA A 38 17.55 4.37 5.60
CA ALA A 38 16.42 4.30 4.68
C ALA A 38 16.16 2.89 4.15
N SER A 39 14.91 2.57 3.84
CA SER A 39 14.53 1.26 3.27
C SER A 39 13.34 1.37 2.31
N GLY A 40 13.24 0.41 1.39
CA GLY A 40 12.10 0.26 0.50
C GLY A 40 11.03 -0.66 1.09
N ALA A 41 9.77 -0.25 0.99
CA ALA A 41 8.60 -1.08 1.19
C ALA A 41 7.88 -1.36 -0.14
N TYR A 42 7.39 -2.58 -0.24
CA TYR A 42 6.87 -3.19 -1.46
C TYR A 42 5.57 -3.91 -1.14
N LEU A 43 4.62 -3.85 -2.06
CA LEU A 43 3.27 -4.35 -1.88
C LEU A 43 2.54 -4.35 -3.22
N GLN A 44 1.44 -5.07 -3.31
CA GLN A 44 0.53 -4.98 -4.45
C GLN A 44 -0.75 -4.30 -3.98
N VAL A 45 -1.24 -3.34 -4.75
CA VAL A 45 -2.46 -2.59 -4.44
C VAL A 45 -3.44 -2.76 -5.58
N ARG A 46 -4.63 -3.26 -5.28
CA ARG A 46 -5.75 -3.37 -6.22
C ARG A 46 -6.92 -2.55 -5.71
N SER A 47 -7.57 -1.83 -6.62
CA SER A 47 -8.79 -1.10 -6.34
C SER A 47 -9.87 -1.51 -7.34
N GLU A 48 -11.09 -1.79 -6.88
CA GLU A 48 -12.22 -2.09 -7.79
C GLU A 48 -12.70 -0.83 -8.54
N ASN A 49 -12.25 0.37 -8.15
CA ASN A 49 -12.58 1.64 -8.81
C ASN A 49 -11.31 2.46 -9.07
N ASN A 50 -11.37 3.41 -10.00
CA ASN A 50 -10.26 4.35 -10.19
C ASN A 50 -9.99 5.10 -8.89
N ALA A 51 -8.74 5.01 -8.43
CA ALA A 51 -8.24 5.61 -7.21
C ALA A 51 -6.76 5.97 -7.40
N ARG A 52 -6.17 6.64 -6.42
CA ARG A 52 -4.77 7.06 -6.42
C ARG A 52 -4.19 6.79 -5.04
N LEU A 53 -3.06 6.11 -4.95
CA LEU A 53 -2.28 6.05 -3.71
C LEU A 53 -1.50 7.36 -3.63
N VAL A 54 -1.85 8.23 -2.68
CA VAL A 54 -1.30 9.59 -2.57
C VAL A 54 -0.31 9.75 -1.42
N ALA A 55 -0.35 8.87 -0.43
CA ALA A 55 0.65 8.84 0.63
C ALA A 55 0.74 7.46 1.28
N VAL A 56 1.88 7.19 1.91
CA VAL A 56 2.04 6.10 2.86
C VAL A 56 2.65 6.68 4.12
N ASN A 57 2.22 6.23 5.30
CA ASN A 57 2.79 6.66 6.57
C ASN A 57 3.31 5.47 7.36
N SER A 58 4.34 5.67 8.18
CA SER A 58 4.85 4.66 9.10
C SER A 58 5.39 5.33 10.37
N PRO A 59 5.16 4.77 11.57
CA PRO A 59 5.71 5.32 12.82
C PRO A 59 7.24 5.16 12.92
N LEU A 60 7.85 4.29 12.11
CA LEU A 60 9.28 3.95 12.17
C LEU A 60 10.19 4.85 11.33
N ALA A 61 9.63 5.68 10.46
CA ALA A 61 10.38 6.57 9.57
C ALA A 61 10.04 8.03 9.85
N ALA A 62 11.01 8.92 9.63
CA ALA A 62 10.80 10.36 9.72
C ALA A 62 10.05 10.90 8.49
N SER A 63 10.31 10.30 7.31
CA SER A 63 9.63 10.62 6.06
C SER A 63 9.33 9.34 5.30
N VAL A 64 8.17 9.32 4.63
CA VAL A 64 7.75 8.21 3.77
C VAL A 64 7.27 8.80 2.45
N GLN A 65 7.86 8.34 1.35
CA GLN A 65 7.65 8.91 0.02
C GLN A 65 7.28 7.82 -0.98
N LEU A 66 6.53 8.18 -2.02
CA LEU A 66 6.25 7.30 -3.15
C LEU A 66 7.28 7.56 -4.23
N HIS A 67 8.00 6.53 -4.65
CA HIS A 67 9.07 6.65 -5.63
C HIS A 67 8.78 5.75 -6.84
N LYS A 68 9.30 6.15 -7.99
CA LYS A 68 9.29 5.38 -9.23
C LYS A 68 10.71 5.32 -9.79
N MET A 69 11.08 4.15 -10.29
CA MET A 69 12.25 4.01 -11.15
C MET A 69 11.91 4.50 -12.56
N GLU A 70 12.65 5.49 -13.05
CA GLU A 70 12.52 5.99 -14.42
C GLU A 70 13.87 6.02 -15.12
N MET A 71 13.88 5.66 -16.40
CA MET A 71 15.06 5.77 -17.24
C MET A 71 15.23 7.22 -17.67
N ASN A 72 16.32 7.84 -17.25
CA ASN A 72 16.75 9.14 -17.75
C ASN A 72 17.98 8.93 -18.65
N GLY A 73 17.72 8.84 -19.97
CA GLY A 73 18.72 8.46 -20.95
C GLY A 73 19.18 7.02 -20.77
N GLN A 74 20.43 6.83 -20.34
CA GLN A 74 21.04 5.52 -20.06
C GLN A 74 21.12 5.20 -18.55
N ARG A 75 20.62 6.10 -17.68
CA ARG A 75 20.67 5.93 -16.22
C ARG A 75 19.28 5.65 -15.66
N MET A 76 19.16 4.58 -14.89
CA MET A 76 18.00 4.36 -14.03
C MET A 76 18.07 5.30 -12.83
N THR A 77 17.03 6.10 -12.64
CA THR A 77 16.94 7.09 -11.56
C THR A 77 15.70 6.85 -10.72
N MET A 78 15.82 7.04 -9.41
CA MET A 78 14.69 7.07 -8.49
C MET A 78 14.14 8.48 -8.44
N ARG A 79 12.84 8.63 -8.68
CA ARG A 79 12.13 9.91 -8.61
C ARG A 79 10.92 9.79 -7.68
N GLU A 80 10.78 10.75 -6.78
CA GLU A 80 9.59 10.92 -5.96
C GLU A 80 8.39 11.32 -6.83
N VAL A 81 7.23 10.75 -6.54
CA VAL A 81 5.95 11.03 -7.21
C VAL A 81 4.90 11.40 -6.19
N ASP A 82 4.02 12.34 -6.52
CA ASP A 82 2.96 12.79 -5.61
C ASP A 82 1.86 11.72 -5.43
N ALA A 83 1.68 10.87 -6.44
CA ALA A 83 0.68 9.81 -6.41
C ALA A 83 1.03 8.65 -7.35
N ILE A 84 0.47 7.49 -7.05
CA ILE A 84 0.47 6.31 -7.92
C ILE A 84 -0.97 6.04 -8.31
N GLU A 85 -1.25 6.08 -9.61
CA GLU A 85 -2.57 5.75 -10.16
C GLU A 85 -2.91 4.28 -9.88
N LEU A 86 -4.14 4.04 -9.43
CA LEU A 86 -4.71 2.71 -9.19
C LEU A 86 -5.93 2.55 -10.14
N PRO A 87 -5.71 2.05 -11.37
CA PRO A 87 -6.80 1.85 -12.32
C PRO A 87 -7.80 0.82 -11.79
N ALA A 88 -9.09 1.05 -12.07
CA ALA A 88 -10.16 0.15 -11.66
C ALA A 88 -9.90 -1.28 -12.14
N GLY A 89 -9.92 -2.24 -11.22
CA GLY A 89 -9.73 -3.65 -11.50
C GLY A 89 -8.31 -4.04 -11.92
N ALA A 90 -7.33 -3.13 -11.84
CA ALA A 90 -5.92 -3.43 -12.07
C ALA A 90 -5.18 -3.59 -10.74
N THR A 91 -4.23 -4.52 -10.72
CA THR A 91 -3.27 -4.64 -9.62
C THR A 91 -2.03 -3.84 -9.96
N VAL A 92 -1.68 -2.89 -9.10
CA VAL A 92 -0.45 -2.09 -9.23
C VAL A 92 0.60 -2.68 -8.29
N ASN A 93 1.72 -3.09 -8.89
CA ASN A 93 2.84 -3.68 -8.16
C ASN A 93 3.82 -2.59 -7.75
N LEU A 94 3.97 -2.37 -6.44
CA LEU A 94 5.07 -1.63 -5.86
C LEU A 94 6.20 -2.63 -5.57
N ALA A 95 7.10 -2.79 -6.52
CA ALA A 95 8.18 -3.78 -6.52
C ALA A 95 9.52 -3.15 -6.88
N SER A 96 10.61 -3.85 -6.56
CA SER A 96 11.96 -3.43 -6.94
C SER A 96 12.06 -3.24 -8.46
N GLY A 97 12.67 -2.14 -8.90
CA GLY A 97 12.76 -1.78 -10.32
C GLY A 97 11.56 -1.02 -10.89
N GLY A 98 10.50 -0.79 -10.10
CA GLY A 98 9.31 -0.02 -10.49
C GLY A 98 8.92 1.02 -9.45
N TYR A 99 7.62 1.08 -9.14
CA TYR A 99 7.12 1.87 -8.01
C TYR A 99 7.53 1.24 -6.68
N HIS A 100 7.82 2.05 -5.67
CA HIS A 100 8.09 1.57 -4.32
C HIS A 100 7.83 2.68 -3.30
N VAL A 101 7.66 2.29 -2.04
CA VAL A 101 7.55 3.24 -0.93
C VAL A 101 8.93 3.38 -0.31
N MET A 102 9.47 4.59 -0.28
CA MET A 102 10.76 4.89 0.35
C MET A 102 10.52 5.36 1.79
N LEU A 103 11.06 4.63 2.76
CA LEU A 103 11.09 5.02 4.17
C LEU A 103 12.45 5.65 4.46
N SER A 104 12.48 6.92 4.86
CA SER A 104 13.71 7.67 5.15
C SER A 104 13.74 8.15 6.60
N GLY A 105 14.94 8.24 7.17
CA GLY A 105 15.13 8.63 8.57
C GLY A 105 14.57 7.57 9.52
N LEU A 106 14.93 6.31 9.29
CA LEU A 106 14.54 5.19 10.15
C LEU A 106 15.03 5.42 11.58
N LYS A 107 14.12 5.32 12.55
CA LYS A 107 14.40 5.52 13.99
C LYS A 107 15.22 4.38 14.60
N ARG A 108 15.24 3.22 13.93
CA ARG A 108 15.98 2.02 14.32
C ARG A 108 16.32 1.18 13.09
N GLN A 109 17.28 0.28 13.24
CA GLN A 109 17.53 -0.76 12.23
C GLN A 109 16.29 -1.65 12.05
N LEU A 110 15.99 -2.02 10.80
CA LEU A 110 14.96 -3.01 10.46
C LEU A 110 15.64 -4.36 10.23
N LYS A 111 15.31 -5.34 11.07
CA LYS A 111 15.87 -6.69 10.99
C LYS A 111 14.84 -7.65 10.41
N GLU A 112 15.31 -8.71 9.76
CA GLU A 112 14.43 -9.79 9.30
C GLU A 112 13.54 -10.29 10.45
N GLY A 113 12.26 -10.51 10.16
CA GLY A 113 11.27 -10.95 11.14
C GLY A 113 10.58 -9.81 11.90
N ASP A 114 11.11 -8.58 11.83
CA ASP A 114 10.38 -7.41 12.32
C ASP A 114 9.06 -7.23 11.56
N VAL A 115 8.08 -6.59 12.19
CA VAL A 115 6.82 -6.19 11.55
C VAL A 115 6.65 -4.68 11.66
N VAL A 116 6.22 -4.07 10.56
CA VAL A 116 6.07 -2.62 10.47
C VAL A 116 4.66 -2.29 9.97
N PRO A 117 3.86 -1.52 10.73
CA PRO A 117 2.61 -1.01 10.23
C PRO A 117 2.86 0.09 9.19
N LEU A 118 2.17 -0.01 8.06
CA LEU A 118 2.12 1.00 7.00
C LEU A 118 0.67 1.46 6.84
N SER A 119 0.45 2.78 6.79
CA SER A 119 -0.86 3.37 6.57
C SER A 119 -0.91 3.98 5.17
N LEU A 120 -1.57 3.32 4.24
CA LEU A 120 -1.75 3.77 2.87
C LEU A 120 -2.91 4.74 2.79
N VAL A 121 -2.68 5.93 2.25
CA VAL A 121 -3.73 6.93 2.00
C VAL A 121 -4.12 6.88 0.54
N VAL A 122 -5.33 6.42 0.27
CA VAL A 122 -5.89 6.27 -1.06
C VAL A 122 -6.93 7.36 -1.31
N GLU A 123 -6.71 8.17 -2.33
CA GLU A 123 -7.66 9.12 -2.86
C GLU A 123 -8.60 8.43 -3.86
N ARG A 124 -9.91 8.55 -3.65
CA ARG A 124 -10.94 8.03 -4.55
C ARG A 124 -11.60 9.15 -5.35
N LYS A 125 -12.54 8.78 -6.21
CA LYS A 125 -13.46 9.71 -6.88
C LYS A 125 -13.99 10.76 -5.90
N LYS A 126 -14.06 12.00 -6.37
CA LYS A 126 -14.48 13.19 -5.60
C LYS A 126 -13.53 13.57 -4.45
N GLY A 127 -12.26 13.17 -4.50
CA GLY A 127 -11.23 13.57 -3.52
C GLY A 127 -11.39 12.90 -2.15
N ARG A 128 -12.16 11.81 -2.05
CA ARG A 128 -12.37 11.12 -0.77
C ARG A 128 -11.10 10.35 -0.40
N LEU A 129 -10.46 10.74 0.69
CA LEU A 129 -9.30 10.04 1.25
C LEU A 129 -9.75 8.87 2.14
N GLU A 130 -9.08 7.74 1.99
CA GLU A 130 -9.28 6.55 2.79
C GLU A 130 -7.93 6.01 3.26
N SER A 131 -7.82 5.70 4.54
CA SER A 131 -6.58 5.18 5.12
C SER A 131 -6.71 3.67 5.35
N ILE A 132 -5.82 2.90 4.75
CA ILE A 132 -5.73 1.44 4.91
C ILE A 132 -4.45 1.11 5.65
N VAL A 133 -4.57 0.47 6.81
CA VAL A 133 -3.42 0.00 7.59
C VAL A 133 -3.10 -1.44 7.19
N VAL A 134 -1.83 -1.69 6.86
CA VAL A 134 -1.31 -3.03 6.58
C VAL A 134 -0.08 -3.31 7.42
N ILE A 135 0.11 -4.57 7.78
CA ILE A 135 1.30 -5.02 8.50
C ILE A 135 2.28 -5.60 7.48
N ALA A 136 3.43 -4.95 7.32
CA ALA A 136 4.48 -5.36 6.41
C ALA A 136 5.61 -6.06 7.19
N PRO A 137 5.81 -7.38 7.02
CA PRO A 137 6.99 -8.06 7.54
C PRO A 137 8.27 -7.56 6.88
N VAL A 138 9.34 -7.46 7.66
CA VAL A 138 10.69 -7.17 7.18
C VAL A 138 11.31 -8.47 6.67
N LYS A 139 11.79 -8.44 5.43
CA LYS A 139 12.40 -9.56 4.71
C LYS A 139 13.90 -9.32 4.51
N PRO A 140 14.71 -10.38 4.40
CA PRO A 140 16.16 -10.25 4.27
C PRO A 140 16.56 -9.47 3.01
N LEU A 141 17.79 -8.97 2.98
CA LEU A 141 18.35 -8.20 1.86
C LEU A 141 18.34 -8.97 0.52
N THR A 142 18.34 -10.30 0.58
CA THR A 142 18.30 -11.24 -0.54
C THR A 142 16.88 -11.49 -1.08
N TYR A 143 15.85 -11.03 -0.37
CA TYR A 143 14.47 -11.20 -0.81
C TYR A 143 14.12 -10.24 -1.94
N ALA A 144 13.67 -10.78 -3.08
CA ALA A 144 13.33 -9.99 -4.26
C ALA A 144 11.81 -9.75 -4.43
N GLY A 145 10.97 -10.27 -3.53
CA GLY A 145 9.52 -10.22 -3.67
C GLY A 145 8.97 -11.18 -4.73
N VAL A 146 7.69 -11.54 -4.59
CA VAL A 146 6.94 -12.17 -5.68
C VAL A 146 6.41 -11.08 -6.62
N SER A 147 7.26 -10.64 -7.55
CA SER A 147 6.76 -10.05 -8.80
C SER A 147 5.85 -11.10 -9.44
N GLY A 148 4.67 -10.73 -9.93
CA GLY A 148 3.63 -11.66 -10.41
C GLY A 148 3.98 -12.51 -11.64
N THR A 149 5.09 -13.25 -11.59
CA THR A 149 5.45 -14.36 -12.47
C THR A 149 5.93 -15.48 -11.56
N ALA A 150 5.11 -16.53 -11.42
CA ALA A 150 5.49 -17.71 -10.66
C ALA A 150 6.73 -18.41 -11.28
N ALA A 151 7.56 -19.00 -10.39
CA ALA A 151 8.55 -20.06 -10.61
C ALA A 151 9.90 -19.63 -11.26
N GLN A 152 11.11 -19.96 -10.76
CA GLN A 152 11.59 -21.04 -9.89
C GLN A 152 12.87 -20.65 -9.11
N PRO A 153 13.23 -21.37 -8.02
CA PRO A 153 14.53 -21.23 -7.36
C PRO A 153 15.61 -21.92 -8.21
N ILE A 154 16.70 -21.21 -8.52
CA ILE A 154 17.95 -21.87 -8.94
C ILE A 154 18.77 -22.14 -7.68
N HIS A 155 18.74 -23.40 -7.23
CA HIS A 155 19.85 -23.97 -6.48
C HIS A 155 20.96 -24.26 -7.50
N HIS A 156 22.18 -23.76 -7.26
CA HIS A 156 23.45 -24.47 -7.44
C HIS A 156 24.54 -23.73 -6.67
#